data_AF-A0A2M6XEA2-F1
#
_entry.id   AF-A0A2M6XEA2-F1
#
_cell.length_a   1.000
_cell.length_b   1.000
_cell.length_c   1.000
_cell.angle_alpha   90.00
_cell.angle_beta   90.00
_cell.angle_gamma   90.00
#
_symmetry.space_group_name_H-M   'P 1'
#
loop_
_entity.id
_entity.type
_entity.pdbx_description
1 polymer ?
#
loop_
_entity_poly.entity_id
_entity_poly.type
_entity_poly.pdbx_seq_one_letter_code
_entity_poly.pdbx_strand_id
1 'polypeptide(L)'
;MPELSTGIENNAVSAGEKQFSKPILELVEGLRQTALQAEIISIPGATIFKEAVLIDREKTGEKMVRVFRGVIQLDKSITNQTAYAARSQDYSGADLKIIEEVKPEVELLADQPSYESLVQYANKIRPYLTEKEQERLDRDLRETEDNILEGSTLRTELVYHQILHLGVVADSGITPYLSASYDFTTAWEYTREGGGLLVIDLPVSRLVDFGPNQSEVNIKGYIKPGEITAIVPRVKGNTNYTEIGNVLSLVTRETNVPLYELSEALIIRGQQYQKDQEWDKRQHSLDVEAIRKQRTEALREQFSEVDLNPVHTQALAVEKKTDIYQVSKELIYDFYAKRFGEIGGRNRKIEDYDYGLGDQNYFREKFDRDKITDEMLVKLREQVGYTERKEKEWTN
;
A
#
# COMPACT_ATOMS: atom_id res chain seq x y z
N MET A 1 43.43 30.58 -63.86
CA MET A 1 43.60 29.29 -63.17
C MET A 1 45.05 28.88 -63.35
N PRO A 2 45.82 28.56 -62.29
CA PRO A 2 45.41 27.84 -61.09
C PRO A 2 45.47 28.67 -59.79
N GLU A 3 45.00 28.02 -58.72
CA GLU A 3 44.40 28.57 -57.52
C GLU A 3 45.40 28.83 -56.38
N LEU A 4 45.10 29.89 -55.61
CA LEU A 4 45.67 30.17 -54.30
C LEU A 4 45.16 29.13 -53.29
N SER A 5 46.01 28.18 -52.92
CA SER A 5 45.83 27.36 -51.72
C SER A 5 46.36 28.14 -50.53
N THR A 6 45.48 28.86 -49.84
CA THR A 6 45.73 29.38 -48.50
C THR A 6 45.64 28.23 -47.52
N GLY A 7 46.76 27.93 -46.86
CA GLY A 7 46.79 27.05 -45.71
C GLY A 7 45.83 27.54 -44.62
N ILE A 8 44.90 26.67 -44.26
CA ILE A 8 44.25 26.69 -42.95
C ILE A 8 44.64 25.36 -42.32
N GLU A 9 45.61 25.42 -41.42
CA GLU A 9 45.83 24.40 -40.41
C GLU A 9 44.54 24.32 -39.59
N ASN A 10 43.68 23.37 -39.94
CA ASN A 10 42.64 22.91 -39.03
C ASN A 10 43.34 22.13 -37.93
N ASN A 11 43.65 22.84 -36.84
CA ASN A 11 43.83 22.29 -35.52
C ASN A 11 42.60 21.43 -35.20
N ALA A 12 42.72 20.14 -35.47
CA ALA A 12 41.84 19.13 -34.94
C ALA A 12 42.06 19.07 -33.43
N VAL A 13 41.31 19.89 -32.71
CA VAL A 13 41.10 19.74 -31.28
C VAL A 13 40.36 18.42 -31.11
N SER A 14 41.10 17.38 -30.74
CA SER A 14 40.55 16.10 -30.30
C SER A 14 39.92 16.27 -28.91
N ALA A 15 38.74 16.89 -28.87
CA ALA A 15 37.81 16.71 -27.76
C ALA A 15 37.00 15.45 -28.07
N GLY A 16 37.34 14.34 -27.41
CA GLY A 16 36.54 13.12 -27.49
C GLY A 16 35.13 13.44 -27.02
N GLU A 17 34.16 13.41 -27.94
CA GLU A 17 32.76 13.39 -27.59
C GLU A 17 32.53 12.18 -26.69
N LYS A 18 32.20 12.44 -25.42
CA LYS A 18 31.76 11.38 -24.50
C LYS A 18 30.48 10.80 -25.07
N GLN A 19 30.59 9.64 -25.72
CA GLN A 19 29.44 8.96 -26.29
C GLN A 19 28.69 8.26 -25.15
N PHE A 20 27.60 8.87 -24.70
CA PHE A 20 26.72 8.29 -23.69
C PHE A 20 25.93 7.10 -24.26
N SER A 21 25.52 6.18 -23.39
CA SER A 21 24.74 5.02 -23.81
C SER A 21 23.36 5.43 -24.36
N LYS A 22 22.92 4.75 -25.44
CA LYS A 22 21.63 5.04 -26.09
C LYS A 22 20.42 4.98 -25.11
N PRO A 23 20.28 3.98 -24.23
CA PRO A 23 19.17 3.93 -23.28
C PRO A 23 19.14 5.12 -22.33
N ILE A 24 20.30 5.62 -21.90
CA ILE A 24 20.39 6.81 -21.02
C ILE A 24 20.02 8.09 -21.77
N LEU A 25 20.45 8.23 -23.03
CA LEU A 25 20.04 9.35 -23.87
C LEU A 25 18.51 9.37 -24.08
N GLU A 26 17.91 8.21 -24.37
CA GLU A 26 16.46 8.07 -24.53
C GLU A 26 15.71 8.38 -23.22
N LEU A 27 16.25 7.93 -22.09
CA LEU A 27 15.68 8.22 -20.77
C LEU A 27 15.68 9.72 -20.48
N VAL A 28 16.83 10.39 -20.66
CA VAL A 28 16.95 11.84 -20.40
C VAL A 28 16.04 12.64 -21.32
N GLU A 29 15.92 12.25 -22.58
CA GLU A 29 14.97 12.88 -23.50
C GLU A 29 13.51 12.67 -23.04
N GLY A 30 13.16 11.47 -22.58
CA GLY A 30 11.86 11.18 -21.99
C GLY A 30 11.57 12.02 -20.73
N LEU A 31 12.56 12.21 -19.86
CA LEU A 31 12.44 13.07 -18.66
C LEU A 31 12.22 14.54 -19.05
N ARG A 32 12.94 15.05 -20.06
CA ARG A 32 12.76 16.42 -20.57
C ARG A 32 11.34 16.66 -21.11
N GLN A 33 10.76 15.67 -21.78
CA GLN A 33 9.38 15.74 -22.25
C GLN A 33 8.36 15.83 -21.09
N THR A 34 8.74 15.38 -19.89
CA THR A 34 7.97 15.55 -18.64
C THR A 34 8.32 16.84 -17.88
N ALA A 35 9.00 17.78 -18.52
CA ALA A 35 9.48 19.05 -17.95
C ALA A 35 10.50 18.89 -16.81
N LEU A 36 11.17 17.74 -16.70
CA LEU A 36 12.27 17.54 -15.76
C LEU A 36 13.60 17.79 -16.44
N GLN A 37 14.40 18.66 -15.85
CA GLN A 37 15.77 18.84 -16.27
C GLN A 37 16.62 17.72 -15.69
N ALA A 38 17.42 17.10 -16.54
CA ALA A 38 18.29 16.00 -16.17
C ALA A 38 19.63 16.11 -16.90
N GLU A 39 20.70 15.76 -16.18
CA GLU A 39 22.07 15.77 -16.67
C GLU A 39 22.66 14.37 -16.55
N ILE A 40 23.40 13.94 -17.59
CA ILE A 40 24.15 12.69 -17.56
C ILE A 40 25.54 12.99 -17.01
N ILE A 41 25.90 12.35 -15.90
CA ILE A 41 27.25 12.40 -15.36
C ILE A 41 28.03 11.14 -15.72
N SER A 42 29.29 11.32 -16.12
CA SER A 42 30.21 10.20 -16.29
C SER A 42 30.82 9.83 -14.94
N ILE A 43 30.95 8.54 -14.67
CA ILE A 43 31.55 8.03 -13.44
C ILE A 43 33.05 7.77 -13.70
N PRO A 44 33.96 8.57 -13.13
CA PRO A 44 35.39 8.43 -13.40
C PRO A 44 35.92 7.08 -12.91
N GLY A 45 36.65 6.36 -13.78
CA GLY A 45 37.29 5.10 -13.42
C GLY A 45 36.34 3.91 -13.22
N ALA A 46 35.03 4.07 -13.48
CA ALA A 46 34.09 2.97 -13.40
C ALA A 46 34.27 1.98 -14.55
N THR A 47 34.24 0.68 -14.23
CA THR A 47 34.34 -0.37 -15.25
C THR A 47 32.97 -0.81 -15.74
N ILE A 48 31.98 -0.88 -14.83
CA ILE A 48 30.62 -1.34 -15.11
C ILE A 48 29.66 -0.16 -15.15
N PHE A 49 29.58 0.63 -14.07
CA PHE A 49 28.62 1.74 -13.96
C PHE A 49 29.20 3.05 -14.48
N LYS A 50 29.16 3.24 -15.81
CA LYS A 50 29.86 4.37 -16.47
C LYS A 50 29.11 5.70 -16.41
N GLU A 51 27.81 5.65 -16.18
CA GLU A 51 26.90 6.79 -16.29
C GLU A 51 25.88 6.77 -15.15
N ALA A 52 25.47 7.95 -14.70
CA ALA A 52 24.27 8.15 -13.90
C ALA A 52 23.53 9.38 -14.42
N VAL A 53 22.23 9.43 -14.16
CA VAL A 53 21.39 10.60 -14.49
C VAL A 53 21.11 11.36 -13.21
N LEU A 54 21.54 12.60 -13.13
CA LEU A 54 21.13 13.54 -12.08
C LEU A 54 19.86 14.25 -12.53
N ILE A 55 18.91 14.39 -11.62
CA ILE A 55 17.69 15.17 -11.86
C ILE A 55 17.85 16.51 -11.14
N ASP A 56 17.67 17.60 -11.89
CA ASP A 56 17.67 18.93 -11.31
C ASP A 56 16.40 19.11 -10.48
N ARG A 57 16.58 19.63 -9.26
CA ARG A 57 15.52 19.75 -8.28
C ARG A 57 15.65 21.06 -7.52
N GLU A 58 14.52 21.58 -7.06
CA GLU A 58 14.51 22.75 -6.20
C GLU A 58 15.34 22.48 -4.93
N LYS A 59 16.28 23.37 -4.64
CA LYS A 59 17.12 23.25 -3.45
C LYS A 59 16.27 23.46 -2.21
N THR A 60 16.22 22.44 -1.36
CA THR A 60 15.57 22.50 -0.06
C THR A 60 16.59 22.91 1.01
N GLY A 61 16.21 23.81 1.92
CA GLY A 61 17.03 24.12 3.11
C GLY A 61 16.90 23.08 4.22
N GLU A 62 15.89 22.21 4.15
CA GLU A 62 15.65 21.13 5.11
C GLU A 62 16.60 19.94 4.84
N LYS A 63 17.14 19.35 5.92
CA LYS A 63 17.92 18.11 5.84
C LYS A 63 17.02 16.93 5.47
N MET A 64 17.50 16.09 4.56
CA MET A 64 16.77 14.96 4.00
C MET A 64 17.40 13.62 4.39
N VAL A 65 16.62 12.55 4.29
CA VAL A 65 17.10 11.17 4.33
C VAL A 65 17.08 10.58 2.94
N ARG A 66 18.16 9.87 2.59
CA ARG A 66 18.28 9.15 1.33
C ARG A 66 17.69 7.76 1.44
N VAL A 67 16.82 7.42 0.51
CA VAL A 67 16.27 6.09 0.31
C VAL A 67 16.46 5.66 -1.14
N PHE A 68 16.37 4.36 -1.36
CA PHE A 68 16.63 3.71 -2.62
C PHE A 68 15.45 2.84 -3.02
N ARG A 69 15.14 2.83 -4.31
CA ARG A 69 14.11 1.96 -4.89
C ARG A 69 14.63 1.33 -6.16
N GLY A 70 14.57 0.00 -6.24
CA GLY A 70 14.85 -0.72 -7.47
C GLY A 70 13.66 -0.64 -8.43
N VAL A 71 13.91 -0.31 -9.69
CA VAL A 71 12.93 -0.38 -10.77
C VAL A 71 13.33 -1.41 -11.82
N ILE A 72 12.34 -2.07 -12.40
CA ILE A 72 12.52 -3.17 -13.35
C ILE A 72 12.84 -2.65 -14.76
N GLN A 73 12.38 -1.44 -15.10
CA GLN A 73 12.58 -0.82 -16.41
C GLN A 73 12.96 0.66 -16.25
N LEU A 74 13.84 1.13 -17.13
CA LEU A 74 14.24 2.53 -17.24
C LEU A 74 13.64 3.18 -18.47
N ASP A 75 12.44 3.72 -18.30
CA ASP A 75 11.77 4.53 -19.31
C ASP A 75 11.08 5.73 -18.64
N LYS A 76 10.24 6.45 -19.37
CA LYS A 76 9.51 7.61 -18.82
C LYS A 76 8.56 7.26 -17.67
N SER A 77 8.19 5.99 -17.46
CA SER A 77 7.31 5.59 -16.34
C SER A 77 7.99 5.70 -14.98
N ILE A 78 9.32 5.86 -14.92
CA ILE A 78 10.03 6.03 -13.65
C ILE A 78 9.61 7.31 -12.91
N THR A 79 9.05 8.31 -13.60
CA THR A 79 8.51 9.53 -12.98
C THR A 79 7.09 9.33 -12.44
N ASN A 80 6.43 8.23 -12.82
CA ASN A 80 5.08 7.86 -12.39
C ASN A 80 5.13 6.71 -11.37
N GLN A 81 5.90 6.88 -10.30
CA GLN A 81 5.89 5.91 -9.20
C GLN A 81 4.64 6.13 -8.33
N THR A 82 3.66 5.25 -8.50
CA THR A 82 2.36 5.36 -7.84
C THR A 82 2.14 4.26 -6.82
N ALA A 83 1.49 4.57 -5.68
CA ALA A 83 1.09 3.56 -4.71
C ALA A 83 0.12 2.54 -5.33
N TYR A 84 0.06 1.32 -4.76
CA TYR A 84 -0.84 0.28 -5.28
C TYR A 84 -2.32 0.65 -5.16
N ALA A 85 -2.67 1.50 -4.18
CA ALA A 85 -4.01 2.09 -4.06
C ALA A 85 -4.46 2.92 -5.28
N ALA A 86 -3.54 3.32 -6.15
CA ALA A 86 -3.85 4.11 -7.34
C ALA A 86 -3.82 3.30 -8.64
N ARG A 87 -3.81 1.97 -8.55
CA ARG A 87 -3.60 1.06 -9.67
C ARG A 87 -4.84 0.19 -9.89
N SER A 88 -5.10 -0.12 -11.15
CA SER A 88 -6.11 -1.12 -11.56
C SER A 88 -5.60 -1.91 -12.75
N GLN A 89 -6.01 -3.17 -12.84
CA GLN A 89 -5.87 -3.99 -14.04
C GLN A 89 -6.92 -3.61 -15.07
N ASP A 90 -6.52 -3.53 -16.34
CA ASP A 90 -7.51 -3.59 -17.42
C ASP A 90 -8.21 -4.97 -17.44
N TYR A 91 -9.38 -5.07 -18.08
CA TYR A 91 -10.15 -6.31 -18.17
C TYR A 91 -9.38 -7.49 -18.81
N SER A 92 -8.26 -7.22 -19.50
CA SER A 92 -7.40 -8.22 -20.11
C SER A 92 -6.24 -8.70 -19.22
N GLY A 93 -5.99 -8.03 -18.09
CA GLY A 93 -4.89 -8.28 -17.16
C GLY A 93 -3.50 -7.96 -17.74
N ALA A 94 -3.45 -7.29 -18.90
CA ALA A 94 -2.22 -7.04 -19.63
C ALA A 94 -1.64 -5.64 -19.35
N ASP A 95 -2.51 -4.64 -19.13
CA ASP A 95 -2.09 -3.25 -18.97
C ASP A 95 -2.47 -2.69 -17.59
N LEU A 96 -1.47 -2.11 -16.92
CA LEU A 96 -1.64 -1.39 -15.66
C LEU A 96 -2.22 0.00 -15.94
N LYS A 97 -3.39 0.30 -15.37
CA LYS A 97 -3.97 1.65 -15.37
C LYS A 97 -3.67 2.36 -14.06
N ILE A 98 -3.16 3.59 -14.16
CA ILE A 98 -3.07 4.50 -13.02
C ILE A 98 -4.37 5.32 -12.96
N ILE A 99 -5.00 5.32 -11.80
CA ILE A 99 -6.23 6.07 -11.53
C ILE A 99 -5.82 7.40 -10.88
N GLU A 100 -5.74 8.43 -11.70
CA GLU A 100 -5.25 9.76 -11.30
C GLU A 100 -6.25 10.46 -10.36
N GLU A 101 -7.53 10.16 -10.50
CA GLU A 101 -8.64 10.78 -9.78
C GLU A 101 -8.70 10.43 -8.29
N VAL A 102 -7.97 9.40 -7.85
CA VAL A 102 -7.88 8.97 -6.44
C VAL A 102 -6.63 9.49 -5.73
N LYS A 103 -5.75 10.21 -6.44
CA LYS A 103 -4.49 10.71 -5.87
C LYS A 103 -4.69 11.48 -4.56
N PRO A 104 -5.66 12.41 -4.45
CA PRO A 104 -5.87 13.15 -3.20
C PRO A 104 -6.25 12.24 -2.02
N GLU A 105 -7.11 11.26 -2.24
CA GLU A 105 -7.54 10.32 -1.20
C GLU A 105 -6.40 9.39 -0.77
N VAL A 106 -5.56 8.95 -1.71
CA VAL A 106 -4.36 8.15 -1.40
C VAL A 106 -3.32 8.96 -0.63
N GLU A 107 -3.07 10.23 -1.00
CA GLU A 107 -2.18 11.11 -0.24
C GLU A 107 -2.69 11.35 1.18
N LEU A 108 -4.00 11.62 1.32
CA LEU A 108 -4.64 11.79 2.63
C LEU A 108 -4.52 10.52 3.49
N LEU A 109 -4.81 9.34 2.92
CA LEU A 109 -4.71 8.06 3.61
C LEU A 109 -3.26 7.75 4.02
N ALA A 110 -2.27 8.11 3.20
CA ALA A 110 -0.85 7.92 3.54
C ALA A 110 -0.39 8.83 4.69
N ASP A 111 -0.84 10.08 4.71
CA ASP A 111 -0.43 11.10 5.66
C ASP A 111 -1.18 11.00 6.99
N GLN A 112 -2.46 10.66 6.95
CA GLN A 112 -3.37 10.61 8.12
C GLN A 112 -4.22 9.32 8.09
N PRO A 113 -3.60 8.15 8.33
CA PRO A 113 -4.28 6.86 8.20
C PRO A 113 -5.36 6.69 9.29
N SER A 114 -6.61 6.98 8.93
CA SER A 114 -7.81 6.82 9.75
C SER A 114 -8.86 5.99 9.01
N TYR A 115 -9.76 5.34 9.75
CA TYR A 115 -10.82 4.55 9.13
C TYR A 115 -11.69 5.40 8.19
N GLU A 116 -11.95 6.65 8.55
CA GLU A 116 -12.64 7.61 7.70
C GLU A 116 -11.91 7.82 6.36
N SER A 117 -10.61 8.09 6.39
CA SER A 117 -9.81 8.25 5.16
C SER A 117 -9.76 6.97 4.31
N LEU A 118 -9.78 5.79 4.94
CA LEU A 118 -9.81 4.49 4.24
C LEU A 118 -11.14 4.32 3.50
N VAL A 119 -12.27 4.62 4.16
CA VAL A 119 -13.60 4.56 3.56
C VAL A 119 -13.75 5.58 2.43
N GLN A 120 -13.23 6.80 2.61
CA GLN A 120 -13.22 7.82 1.55
C GLN A 120 -12.46 7.33 0.31
N TYR A 121 -11.26 6.78 0.50
CA TYR A 121 -10.48 6.15 -0.57
C TYR A 121 -11.27 5.00 -1.24
N ALA A 122 -11.78 4.05 -0.46
CA ALA A 122 -12.51 2.89 -0.96
C ALA A 122 -13.71 3.28 -1.83
N ASN A 123 -14.48 4.28 -1.39
CA ASN A 123 -15.62 4.80 -2.15
C ASN A 123 -15.19 5.48 -3.44
N LYS A 124 -14.03 6.17 -3.42
CA LYS A 124 -13.52 6.88 -4.59
C LYS A 124 -12.94 5.94 -5.65
N ILE A 125 -12.23 4.89 -5.23
CA ILE A 125 -11.57 3.96 -6.16
C ILE A 125 -12.56 2.96 -6.78
N ARG A 126 -13.59 2.53 -6.03
CA ARG A 126 -14.50 1.46 -6.42
C ARG A 126 -15.10 1.58 -7.83
N PRO A 127 -15.57 2.75 -8.31
CA PRO A 127 -16.13 2.89 -9.65
C PRO A 127 -15.14 2.61 -10.80
N TYR A 128 -13.84 2.65 -10.51
CA TYR A 128 -12.77 2.43 -11.48
C TYR A 128 -12.28 0.97 -11.52
N LEU A 129 -12.68 0.15 -10.55
CA LEU A 129 -12.24 -1.22 -10.38
C LEU A 129 -13.16 -2.20 -11.13
N THR A 130 -12.57 -3.27 -11.66
CA THR A 130 -13.33 -4.43 -12.16
C THR A 130 -14.06 -5.15 -11.01
N GLU A 131 -15.05 -5.99 -11.31
CA GLU A 131 -15.81 -6.74 -10.29
C GLU A 131 -14.88 -7.55 -9.36
N LYS A 132 -13.90 -8.27 -9.93
CA LYS A 132 -12.91 -9.04 -9.15
C LYS A 132 -12.05 -8.15 -8.24
N GLU A 133 -11.68 -6.96 -8.70
CA GLU A 133 -10.92 -6.00 -7.90
C GLU A 133 -11.77 -5.38 -6.79
N GLN A 134 -13.07 -5.17 -7.03
CA GLN A 134 -14.02 -4.74 -6.01
C GLN A 134 -14.21 -5.82 -4.93
N GLU A 135 -14.37 -7.09 -5.33
CA GLU A 135 -14.45 -8.21 -4.38
C GLU A 135 -13.19 -8.33 -3.52
N ARG A 136 -12.01 -8.15 -4.13
CA ARG A 136 -10.75 -8.09 -3.40
C ARG A 136 -10.68 -6.90 -2.45
N LEU A 137 -11.03 -5.70 -2.93
CA LEU A 137 -11.07 -4.51 -2.08
C LEU A 137 -11.98 -4.73 -0.87
N ASP A 138 -13.16 -5.31 -1.08
CA ASP A 138 -14.11 -5.60 0.01
C ASP A 138 -13.57 -6.63 1.00
N ARG A 139 -12.82 -7.63 0.53
CA ARG A 139 -12.12 -8.56 1.41
C ARG A 139 -11.02 -7.86 2.20
N ASP A 140 -10.13 -7.13 1.55
CA ASP A 140 -9.01 -6.44 2.18
C ASP A 140 -9.52 -5.41 3.22
N LEU A 141 -10.64 -4.73 2.94
CA LEU A 141 -11.31 -3.83 3.90
C LEU A 141 -11.86 -4.58 5.12
N ARG A 142 -12.56 -5.70 4.92
CA ARG A 142 -13.09 -6.51 6.02
C ARG A 142 -11.98 -7.07 6.90
N GLU A 143 -10.93 -7.62 6.31
CA GLU A 143 -9.75 -8.11 7.03
C GLU A 143 -9.07 -6.99 7.84
N THR A 144 -8.89 -5.82 7.23
CA THR A 144 -8.34 -4.64 7.93
C THR A 144 -9.20 -4.22 9.11
N GLU A 145 -10.53 -4.18 8.94
CA GLU A 145 -11.46 -3.86 10.02
C GLU A 145 -11.40 -4.88 11.16
N ASP A 146 -11.37 -6.18 10.85
CA ASP A 146 -11.26 -7.25 11.84
C ASP A 146 -9.97 -7.09 12.66
N ASN A 147 -8.83 -6.89 11.99
CA ASN A 147 -7.55 -6.69 12.66
C ASN A 147 -7.56 -5.45 13.56
N ILE A 148 -8.20 -4.35 13.13
CA ILE A 148 -8.34 -3.15 13.96
C ILE A 148 -9.17 -3.43 15.23
N LEU A 149 -10.27 -4.18 15.10
CA LEU A 149 -11.10 -4.60 16.24
C LEU A 149 -10.34 -5.54 17.19
N GLU A 150 -9.40 -6.34 16.66
CA GLU A 150 -8.52 -7.22 17.44
C GLU A 150 -7.33 -6.51 18.09
N GLY A 151 -7.06 -5.25 17.71
CA GLY A 151 -6.08 -4.38 18.38
C GLY A 151 -4.99 -3.81 17.48
N SER A 152 -4.98 -4.12 16.18
CA SER A 152 -4.07 -3.48 15.22
C SER A 152 -4.43 -2.02 14.98
N THR A 153 -3.44 -1.22 14.60
CA THR A 153 -3.67 0.17 14.16
C THR A 153 -3.78 0.18 12.63
N LEU A 154 -4.63 1.05 12.07
CA LEU A 154 -4.82 1.10 10.62
C LEU A 154 -3.51 1.32 9.86
N ARG A 155 -2.64 2.21 10.36
CA ARG A 155 -1.31 2.44 9.75
C ARG A 155 -0.52 1.14 9.68
N THR A 156 -0.49 0.36 10.77
CA THR A 156 0.23 -0.91 10.84
C THR A 156 -0.28 -1.89 9.80
N GLU A 157 -1.61 -2.02 9.67
CA GLU A 157 -2.23 -2.87 8.65
C GLU A 157 -1.85 -2.44 7.23
N LEU A 158 -2.01 -1.15 6.90
CA LEU A 158 -1.66 -0.63 5.56
C LEU A 158 -0.17 -0.80 5.22
N VAL A 159 0.70 -0.65 6.23
CA VAL A 159 2.15 -0.87 6.11
C VAL A 159 2.48 -2.34 5.90
N TYR A 160 1.80 -3.28 6.56
CA TYR A 160 1.99 -4.71 6.34
C TYR A 160 1.44 -5.19 5.01
N HIS A 161 0.26 -4.70 4.59
CA HIS A 161 -0.29 -4.97 3.27
C HIS A 161 0.69 -4.56 2.16
N GLN A 162 1.49 -3.51 2.36
CA GLN A 162 2.54 -3.13 1.41
C GLN A 162 3.60 -4.23 1.18
N ILE A 163 3.95 -5.01 2.21
CA ILE A 163 4.93 -6.11 2.11
C ILE A 163 4.34 -7.30 1.34
N LEU A 164 3.04 -7.54 1.47
CA LEU A 164 2.36 -8.66 0.80
C LEU A 164 2.33 -8.51 -0.73
N HIS A 165 2.54 -7.29 -1.25
CA HIS A 165 2.67 -7.08 -2.68
C HIS A 165 4.05 -7.55 -3.18
N LEU A 166 4.12 -8.80 -3.65
CA LEU A 166 5.33 -9.47 -4.15
C LEU A 166 5.90 -8.89 -5.48
N GLY A 167 5.58 -7.65 -5.84
CA GLY A 167 6.12 -7.00 -7.04
C GLY A 167 5.76 -7.66 -8.37
N VAL A 168 4.79 -8.59 -8.39
CA VAL A 168 4.23 -9.16 -9.63
C VAL A 168 3.24 -8.16 -10.24
N VAL A 169 3.16 -8.17 -11.58
CA VAL A 169 2.39 -7.21 -12.38
C VAL A 169 0.94 -7.16 -11.91
N ALA A 170 0.56 -5.94 -11.51
CA ALA A 170 -0.79 -5.43 -11.31
C ALA A 170 -1.60 -5.92 -10.09
N ASP A 171 -1.06 -5.75 -8.89
CA ASP A 171 -1.89 -5.74 -7.68
C ASP A 171 -2.58 -4.38 -7.51
N SER A 172 -3.87 -4.27 -7.76
CA SER A 172 -4.68 -3.25 -7.09
C SER A 172 -4.80 -3.63 -5.60
N GLY A 173 -4.77 -2.64 -4.71
CA GLY A 173 -4.76 -2.89 -3.27
C GLY A 173 -5.16 -1.66 -2.46
N ILE A 174 -5.14 -1.76 -1.14
CA ILE A 174 -5.49 -0.66 -0.23
C ILE A 174 -4.29 0.19 0.21
N THR A 175 -3.07 -0.27 -0.05
CA THR A 175 -1.86 0.38 0.45
C THR A 175 -1.59 1.71 -0.25
N PRO A 176 -1.51 2.82 0.52
CA PRO A 176 -1.18 4.13 -0.01
C PRO A 176 0.34 4.37 -0.02
N TYR A 177 1.16 3.32 0.05
CA TYR A 177 2.60 3.41 0.24
C TYR A 177 3.40 2.85 -0.95
N LEU A 178 4.65 3.28 -1.03
CA LEU A 178 5.66 2.77 -1.95
C LEU A 178 6.85 2.23 -1.16
N SER A 179 7.16 0.94 -1.33
CA SER A 179 8.34 0.33 -0.70
C SER A 179 9.66 0.96 -1.21
N ALA A 180 10.58 1.18 -0.29
CA ALA A 180 11.94 1.63 -0.52
C ALA A 180 12.87 1.03 0.55
N SER A 181 14.17 1.29 0.43
CA SER A 181 15.17 0.83 1.39
C SER A 181 16.18 1.92 1.68
N TYR A 182 16.66 2.03 2.92
CA TYR A 182 17.84 2.82 3.27
C TYR A 182 19.14 2.15 2.81
N ASP A 183 19.09 0.84 2.52
CA ASP A 183 20.20 0.07 1.97
C ASP A 183 20.04 -0.08 0.45
N PHE A 184 20.98 0.50 -0.30
CA PHE A 184 20.99 0.41 -1.75
C PHE A 184 21.22 -1.02 -2.25
N THR A 185 21.87 -1.89 -1.47
CA THR A 185 22.13 -3.27 -1.87
C THR A 185 20.83 -4.06 -1.93
N THR A 186 19.99 -3.96 -0.90
CA THR A 186 18.64 -4.52 -0.87
C THR A 186 17.79 -3.98 -2.03
N ALA A 187 17.76 -2.65 -2.23
CA ALA A 187 17.01 -2.06 -3.32
C ALA A 187 17.49 -2.52 -4.71
N TRP A 188 18.79 -2.77 -4.86
CA TRP A 188 19.38 -3.24 -6.11
C TRP A 188 18.87 -4.63 -6.51
N GLU A 189 18.61 -5.52 -5.57
CA GLU A 189 18.14 -6.88 -5.84
C GLU A 189 16.78 -6.92 -6.54
N TYR A 190 15.95 -5.89 -6.34
CA TYR A 190 14.66 -5.72 -7.01
C TYR A 190 14.75 -5.21 -8.45
N THR A 191 15.94 -4.79 -8.90
CA THR A 191 16.15 -4.35 -10.28
C THR A 191 16.32 -5.55 -11.23
N ARG A 192 15.95 -5.41 -12.51
CA ARG A 192 16.23 -6.42 -13.55
C ARG A 192 17.19 -5.86 -14.60
N GLU A 193 17.63 -6.71 -15.54
CA GLU A 193 18.36 -6.24 -16.72
C GLU A 193 17.48 -5.25 -17.50
N GLY A 194 17.99 -4.03 -17.75
CA GLY A 194 17.22 -2.92 -18.33
C GLY A 194 16.51 -2.02 -17.30
N GLY A 195 16.59 -2.36 -16.02
CA GLY A 195 16.13 -1.54 -14.89
C GLY A 195 17.22 -0.65 -14.32
N GLY A 196 16.99 -0.12 -13.12
CA GLY A 196 17.96 0.71 -12.44
C GLY A 196 17.56 1.06 -11.01
N LEU A 197 18.45 1.75 -10.31
CA LEU A 197 18.26 2.20 -8.95
C LEU A 197 17.84 3.67 -8.96
N LEU A 198 16.69 3.96 -8.36
CA LEU A 198 16.29 5.32 -8.04
C LEU A 198 16.93 5.72 -6.71
N VAL A 199 17.60 6.88 -6.71
CA VAL A 199 18.11 7.55 -5.52
C VAL A 199 17.13 8.68 -5.20
N ILE A 200 16.53 8.63 -4.02
CA ILE A 200 15.42 9.50 -3.64
C ILE A 200 15.77 10.15 -2.30
N ASP A 201 15.73 11.48 -2.23
CA ASP A 201 16.01 12.21 -0.99
C ASP A 201 14.74 12.93 -0.53
N LEU A 202 14.26 12.55 0.65
CA LEU A 202 12.96 12.93 1.22
C LEU A 202 13.11 13.42 2.67
N PRO A 203 12.23 14.32 3.14
CA PRO A 203 12.15 14.62 4.57
C PRO A 203 11.61 13.41 5.32
N VAL A 204 12.02 13.24 6.59
CA VAL A 204 11.61 12.08 7.41
C VAL A 204 10.09 11.97 7.54
N SER A 205 9.36 13.08 7.48
CA SER A 205 7.89 13.13 7.51
C SER A 205 7.21 12.39 6.34
N ARG A 206 7.92 12.18 5.22
CA ARG A 206 7.44 11.45 4.03
C ARG A 206 7.69 9.94 4.12
N LEU A 207 8.36 9.48 5.19
CA LEU A 207 8.72 8.09 5.41
C LEU A 207 7.86 7.49 6.51
N VAL A 208 7.58 6.19 6.38
CA VAL A 208 6.94 5.36 7.39
C VAL A 208 7.86 4.18 7.65
N ASP A 209 8.53 4.20 8.80
CA ASP A 209 9.44 3.15 9.23
C ASP A 209 8.66 2.00 9.88
N PHE A 210 9.03 0.76 9.56
CA PHE A 210 8.58 -0.44 10.28
C PHE A 210 9.18 -0.50 11.70
N GLY A 211 10.30 0.17 11.89
CA GLY A 211 11.00 0.34 13.16
C GLY A 211 12.28 1.17 12.95
N PRO A 212 12.89 1.67 14.04
CA PRO A 212 13.98 2.64 13.97
C PRO A 212 15.26 2.12 13.28
N ASN A 213 15.46 0.81 13.26
CA ASN A 213 16.68 0.16 12.72
C ASN A 213 16.39 -0.70 11.48
N GLN A 214 15.19 -0.59 10.90
CA GLN A 214 14.85 -1.37 9.72
C GLN A 214 15.49 -0.75 8.47
N SER A 215 15.95 -1.63 7.57
CA SER A 215 16.47 -1.24 6.25
C SER A 215 15.34 -0.91 5.29
N GLU A 216 14.22 -1.64 5.37
CA GLU A 216 13.02 -1.36 4.59
C GLU A 216 12.23 -0.18 5.18
N VAL A 217 11.62 0.60 4.28
CA VAL A 217 10.82 1.77 4.61
C VAL A 217 9.74 1.96 3.56
N ASN A 218 8.63 2.58 3.97
CA ASN A 218 7.57 2.98 3.08
C ASN A 218 7.61 4.49 2.83
N ILE A 219 7.49 4.90 1.57
CA ILE A 219 7.28 6.30 1.17
C ILE A 219 5.77 6.54 1.12
N LYS A 220 5.31 7.66 1.71
CA LYS A 220 3.90 8.06 1.71
C LYS A 220 3.41 8.44 0.31
N GLY A 221 2.31 7.87 -0.14
CA GLY A 221 1.64 8.22 -1.39
C GLY A 221 2.52 7.97 -2.62
N TYR A 222 2.81 9.03 -3.35
CA TYR A 222 3.48 9.02 -4.65
C TYR A 222 4.90 9.55 -4.53
N ILE A 223 5.84 9.06 -5.35
CA ILE A 223 7.13 9.73 -5.52
C ILE A 223 6.94 10.79 -6.59
N LYS A 224 7.03 12.06 -6.19
CA LYS A 224 7.00 13.19 -7.11
C LYS A 224 8.32 13.23 -7.88
N PRO A 225 8.33 13.61 -9.17
CA PRO A 225 9.56 13.50 -9.93
C PRO A 225 10.72 14.37 -9.39
N GLY A 226 10.42 15.51 -8.75
CA GLY A 226 11.41 16.35 -8.05
C GLY A 226 11.93 15.78 -6.72
N GLU A 227 11.42 14.65 -6.24
CA GLU A 227 11.95 13.91 -5.08
C GLU A 227 13.06 12.93 -5.51
N ILE A 228 13.07 12.51 -6.78
CA ILE A 228 14.14 11.66 -7.35
C ILE A 228 15.36 12.53 -7.59
N THR A 229 16.49 12.14 -7.00
CA THR A 229 17.75 12.88 -7.06
C THR A 229 18.66 12.36 -8.16
N ALA A 230 18.70 11.04 -8.31
CA ALA A 230 19.47 10.40 -9.37
C ALA A 230 18.89 9.06 -9.78
N ILE A 231 19.27 8.62 -10.98
CA ILE A 231 18.99 7.29 -11.51
C ILE A 231 20.32 6.64 -11.87
N VAL A 232 20.60 5.49 -11.26
CA VAL A 232 21.78 4.68 -11.55
C VAL A 232 21.36 3.49 -12.40
N PRO A 233 21.70 3.45 -13.70
CA PRO A 233 21.27 2.38 -14.58
C PRO A 233 21.88 1.04 -14.23
N ARG A 234 21.08 -0.03 -14.32
CA ARG A 234 21.60 -1.39 -14.19
C ARG A 234 22.26 -1.80 -15.50
N VAL A 235 23.53 -2.18 -15.40
CA VAL A 235 24.32 -2.64 -16.53
C VAL A 235 24.36 -4.17 -16.51
N LYS A 236 24.41 -4.79 -17.69
CA LYS A 236 24.45 -6.25 -17.84
C LYS A 236 25.76 -6.79 -17.25
N GLY A 237 25.69 -7.73 -16.30
CA GLY A 237 26.84 -8.38 -15.70
C GLY A 237 26.74 -8.59 -14.19
N ASN A 238 27.86 -8.96 -13.56
CA ASN A 238 27.94 -9.13 -12.12
C ASN A 238 27.85 -7.77 -11.41
N THR A 239 27.05 -7.70 -10.34
CA THR A 239 26.92 -6.51 -9.51
C THR A 239 28.22 -6.25 -8.75
N ASN A 240 28.77 -5.04 -8.88
CA ASN A 240 29.88 -4.55 -8.06
C ASN A 240 29.39 -3.45 -7.11
N TYR A 241 29.05 -3.83 -5.87
CA TYR A 241 28.51 -2.90 -4.88
C TYR A 241 29.48 -1.78 -4.50
N THR A 242 30.80 -1.99 -4.62
CA THR A 242 31.80 -0.95 -4.40
C THR A 242 31.72 0.13 -5.47
N GLU A 243 31.55 -0.24 -6.74
CA GLU A 243 31.37 0.76 -7.80
C GLU A 243 30.05 1.52 -7.64
N ILE A 244 28.96 0.85 -7.25
CA ILE A 244 27.69 1.53 -6.95
C ILE A 244 27.88 2.53 -5.80
N GLY A 245 28.56 2.15 -4.72
CA GLY A 245 28.87 3.07 -3.62
C GLY A 245 29.68 4.30 -4.06
N ASN A 246 30.62 4.14 -5.00
CA ASN A 246 31.36 5.26 -5.59
C ASN A 246 30.45 6.18 -6.43
N VAL A 247 29.52 5.61 -7.22
CA VAL A 247 28.51 6.39 -7.95
C VAL A 247 27.64 7.18 -6.97
N LEU A 248 27.15 6.55 -5.90
CA LEU A 248 26.33 7.23 -4.90
C LEU A 248 27.07 8.34 -4.17
N SER A 249 28.37 8.15 -3.90
CA SER A 249 29.23 9.18 -3.31
C SER A 249 29.41 10.37 -4.25
N LEU A 250 29.56 10.11 -5.55
CA LEU A 250 29.59 11.15 -6.59
C LEU A 250 28.26 11.89 -6.65
N VAL A 251 27.13 11.18 -6.70
CA VAL A 251 25.77 11.77 -6.69
C VAL A 251 25.60 12.71 -5.50
N THR A 252 26.00 12.31 -4.29
CA THR A 252 25.96 13.18 -3.10
C THR A 252 26.74 14.48 -3.30
N ARG A 253 27.95 14.38 -3.85
CA ARG A 253 28.81 15.55 -4.06
C ARG A 253 28.26 16.52 -5.10
N GLU A 254 27.78 16.01 -6.23
CA GLU A 254 27.31 16.84 -7.35
C GLU A 254 25.96 17.50 -7.06
N THR A 255 25.08 16.83 -6.30
CA THR A 255 23.73 17.35 -6.03
C THR A 255 23.67 18.31 -4.84
N ASN A 256 24.64 18.22 -3.91
CA ASN A 256 24.75 19.06 -2.72
C ASN A 256 23.43 19.12 -1.90
N VAL A 257 22.69 18.01 -1.87
CA VAL A 257 21.50 17.86 -1.01
C VAL A 257 21.97 17.79 0.45
N PRO A 258 21.39 18.60 1.36
CA PRO A 258 21.70 18.48 2.77
C PRO A 258 21.14 17.16 3.31
N LEU A 259 21.99 16.17 3.52
CA LEU A 259 21.59 14.87 4.07
C LEU A 259 21.87 14.80 5.57
N TYR A 260 21.03 14.05 6.29
CA TYR A 260 21.36 13.59 7.62
C TYR A 260 22.54 12.61 7.56
N GLU A 261 23.48 12.76 8.48
CA GLU A 261 24.46 11.69 8.75
C GLU A 261 23.73 10.46 9.28
N LEU A 262 24.30 9.26 9.06
CA LEU A 262 23.62 8.00 9.41
C LEU A 262 23.15 7.95 10.87
N SER A 263 23.98 8.39 11.81
CA SER A 263 23.64 8.41 13.24
C SER A 263 22.54 9.43 13.56
N GLU A 264 22.53 10.58 12.90
CA GLU A 264 21.50 11.62 13.06
C GLU A 264 20.17 11.14 12.46
N ALA A 265 20.21 10.49 11.28
CA ALA A 265 19.05 9.92 10.62
C ALA A 265 18.36 8.87 11.50
N LEU A 266 19.12 7.97 12.13
CA LEU A 266 18.55 6.96 13.05
C LEU A 266 17.83 7.59 14.24
N ILE A 267 18.36 8.69 14.80
CA ILE A 267 17.73 9.39 15.92
C ILE A 267 16.42 10.05 15.48
N ILE A 268 16.44 10.82 14.39
CA ILE A 268 15.26 11.56 13.92
C ILE A 268 14.16 10.60 13.46
N ARG A 269 14.52 9.51 12.77
CA ARG A 269 13.59 8.43 12.40
C ARG A 269 12.98 7.77 13.63
N GLY A 270 13.78 7.45 14.64
CA GLY A 270 13.29 6.89 15.90
C GLY A 270 12.30 7.82 16.60
N GLN A 271 12.55 9.13 16.59
CA GLN A 271 11.61 10.12 17.13
C GLN A 271 10.31 10.20 16.32
N GLN A 272 10.38 10.15 14.98
CA GLN A 272 9.20 10.13 14.13
C GLN A 272 8.36 8.86 14.37
N TYR A 273 9.01 7.70 14.41
CA TYR A 273 8.36 6.43 14.69
C TYR A 273 7.62 6.43 16.04
N GLN A 274 8.21 7.01 17.09
CA GLN A 274 7.54 7.15 18.39
C GLN A 274 6.32 8.08 18.32
N LYS A 275 6.44 9.22 17.63
CA LYS A 275 5.30 10.14 17.42
C LYS A 275 4.17 9.46 16.65
N ASP A 276 4.51 8.65 15.65
CA ASP A 276 3.57 7.88 14.88
C ASP A 276 2.84 6.85 15.74
N GLN A 277 3.54 6.11 16.60
CA GLN A 277 2.92 5.19 17.56
C GLN A 277 2.00 5.89 18.56
N GLU A 278 2.35 7.08 19.03
CA GLU A 278 1.50 7.87 19.93
C GLU A 278 0.24 8.40 19.24
N TRP A 279 0.36 8.80 17.97
CA TRP A 279 -0.79 9.17 17.16
C TRP A 279 -1.68 7.96 16.90
N ASP A 280 -1.11 6.83 16.49
CA ASP A 280 -1.83 5.60 16.18
C ASP A 280 -2.65 5.10 17.38
N LYS A 281 -2.08 5.16 18.60
CA LYS A 281 -2.81 4.80 19.83
C LYS A 281 -4.05 5.66 20.07
N ARG A 282 -3.98 6.96 19.75
CA ARG A 282 -5.12 7.88 19.88
C ARG A 282 -6.16 7.64 18.79
N GLN A 283 -5.69 7.42 17.56
CA GLN A 283 -6.55 7.19 16.41
C GLN A 283 -7.28 5.84 16.49
N HIS A 284 -6.63 4.79 17.01
CA HIS A 284 -7.17 3.44 17.11
C HIS A 284 -8.54 3.39 17.81
N SER A 285 -8.71 4.13 18.91
CA SER A 285 -10.01 4.15 19.62
C SER A 285 -11.13 4.76 18.78
N LEU A 286 -10.81 5.80 17.98
CA LEU A 286 -11.77 6.44 17.08
C LEU A 286 -12.12 5.52 15.91
N ASP A 287 -11.12 4.84 15.34
CA ASP A 287 -11.31 3.89 14.26
C ASP A 287 -12.18 2.71 14.72
N VAL A 288 -11.88 2.12 15.88
CA VAL A 288 -12.68 1.03 16.47
C VAL A 288 -14.14 1.44 16.68
N GLU A 289 -14.40 2.64 17.20
CA GLU A 289 -15.76 3.13 17.40
C GLU A 289 -16.49 3.32 16.06
N ALA A 290 -15.81 3.90 15.07
CA ALA A 290 -16.35 4.11 13.73
C ALA A 290 -16.70 2.78 13.04
N ILE A 291 -15.79 1.79 13.10
CA ILE A 291 -16.00 0.44 12.55
C ILE A 291 -17.19 -0.23 13.23
N ARG A 292 -17.24 -0.23 14.58
CA ARG A 292 -18.36 -0.83 15.33
C ARG A 292 -19.70 -0.21 14.95
N LYS A 293 -19.74 1.12 14.79
CA LYS A 293 -20.95 1.83 14.36
C LYS A 293 -21.36 1.42 12.95
N GLN A 294 -20.43 1.40 12.00
CA GLN A 294 -20.70 1.00 10.62
C GLN A 294 -21.20 -0.44 10.54
N ARG A 295 -20.51 -1.39 11.17
CA ARG A 295 -20.91 -2.79 11.17
C ARG A 295 -22.24 -3.04 11.87
N THR A 296 -22.52 -2.29 12.94
CA THR A 296 -23.84 -2.33 13.58
C THR A 296 -24.94 -1.90 12.61
N GLU A 297 -24.75 -0.83 11.86
CA GLU A 297 -25.75 -0.40 10.87
C GLU A 297 -25.92 -1.42 9.74
N ALA A 298 -24.82 -1.99 9.24
CA ALA A 298 -24.88 -3.07 8.25
C ALA A 298 -25.67 -4.29 8.76
N LEU A 299 -25.46 -4.69 10.02
CA LEU A 299 -26.24 -5.76 10.66
C LEU A 299 -27.73 -5.39 10.76
N ARG A 300 -28.07 -4.14 11.09
CA ARG A 300 -29.48 -3.67 11.14
C ARG A 300 -30.17 -3.77 9.79
N GLU A 301 -29.47 -3.40 8.71
CA GLU A 301 -30.00 -3.53 7.35
C GLU A 301 -30.15 -5.00 6.94
N GLN A 302 -29.11 -5.81 7.18
CA GLN A 302 -29.08 -7.21 6.77
C GLN A 302 -30.10 -8.07 7.51
N PHE A 303 -30.31 -7.81 8.80
CA PHE A 303 -31.19 -8.54 9.71
C PHE A 303 -32.41 -7.70 10.11
N SER A 304 -33.05 -7.04 9.14
CA SER A 304 -34.20 -6.16 9.37
C SER A 304 -35.40 -6.81 10.07
N GLU A 305 -35.50 -8.14 10.10
CA GLU A 305 -36.51 -8.86 10.89
C GLU A 305 -36.23 -8.88 12.40
N VAL A 306 -35.00 -8.53 12.81
CA VAL A 306 -34.59 -8.37 14.20
C VAL A 306 -34.71 -6.89 14.56
N ASP A 307 -35.55 -6.55 15.53
CA ASP A 307 -35.72 -5.17 15.99
C ASP A 307 -34.50 -4.69 16.79
N LEU A 308 -33.45 -4.31 16.06
CA LEU A 308 -32.24 -3.71 16.59
C LEU A 308 -32.46 -2.20 16.78
N ASN A 309 -33.19 -1.83 17.83
CA ASN A 309 -33.43 -0.44 18.19
C ASN A 309 -32.13 0.23 18.72
N PRO A 310 -31.63 1.33 18.13
CA PRO A 310 -30.37 1.95 18.52
C PRO A 310 -30.30 2.37 19.99
N VAL A 311 -31.41 2.90 20.54
CA VAL A 311 -31.48 3.35 21.93
C VAL A 311 -31.42 2.15 22.88
N HIS A 312 -32.13 1.08 22.53
CA HIS A 312 -32.13 -0.14 23.33
C HIS A 312 -30.77 -0.86 23.29
N THR A 313 -30.19 -1.03 22.10
CA THR A 313 -28.86 -1.64 21.91
C THR A 313 -27.79 -0.87 22.67
N GLN A 314 -27.82 0.47 22.63
CA GLN A 314 -26.89 1.30 23.38
C GLN A 314 -27.05 1.14 24.90
N ALA A 315 -28.28 1.10 25.40
CA ALA A 315 -28.55 0.89 26.83
C ALA A 315 -28.02 -0.47 27.31
N LEU A 316 -28.26 -1.53 26.53
CA LEU A 316 -27.76 -2.87 26.82
C LEU A 316 -26.21 -2.95 26.77
N ALA A 317 -25.57 -2.26 25.82
CA ALA A 317 -24.12 -2.21 25.73
C ALA A 317 -23.49 -1.61 27.00
N VAL A 318 -24.08 -0.52 27.51
CA VAL A 318 -23.67 0.11 28.77
C VAL A 318 -23.88 -0.84 29.97
N GLU A 319 -25.05 -1.48 30.06
CA GLU A 319 -25.38 -2.42 31.13
C GLU A 319 -24.42 -3.62 31.17
N LYS A 320 -24.16 -4.22 30.01
CA LYS A 320 -23.29 -5.39 29.85
C LYS A 320 -21.80 -5.06 29.86
N LYS A 321 -21.43 -3.76 29.90
CA LYS A 321 -20.04 -3.28 29.77
C LYS A 321 -19.33 -3.85 28.53
N THR A 322 -20.05 -3.87 27.42
CA THR A 322 -19.56 -4.32 26.12
C THR A 322 -19.88 -3.28 25.05
N ASP A 323 -19.50 -3.52 23.80
CA ASP A 323 -19.77 -2.59 22.71
C ASP A 323 -21.08 -2.88 21.97
N ILE A 324 -21.59 -1.86 21.26
CA ILE A 324 -22.86 -1.91 20.53
C ILE A 324 -22.91 -2.99 19.45
N TYR A 325 -21.76 -3.28 18.84
CA TYR A 325 -21.67 -4.24 17.76
C TYR A 325 -21.78 -5.66 18.32
N GLN A 326 -21.07 -5.95 19.42
CA GLN A 326 -21.21 -7.22 20.14
C GLN A 326 -22.65 -7.44 20.65
N VAL A 327 -23.30 -6.41 21.24
CA VAL A 327 -24.71 -6.52 21.65
C VAL A 327 -25.63 -6.80 20.46
N SER A 328 -25.40 -6.14 19.33
CA SER A 328 -26.23 -6.34 18.14
C SER A 328 -26.13 -7.77 17.61
N LYS A 329 -24.91 -8.32 17.55
CA LYS A 329 -24.67 -9.72 17.18
C LYS A 329 -25.38 -10.69 18.13
N GLU A 330 -25.29 -10.45 19.43
CA GLU A 330 -25.97 -11.26 20.45
C GLU A 330 -27.50 -11.23 20.29
N LEU A 331 -28.09 -10.06 20.03
CA LEU A 331 -29.54 -9.93 19.83
C LEU A 331 -30.02 -10.69 18.58
N ILE A 332 -29.24 -10.62 17.48
CA ILE A 332 -29.53 -11.39 16.26
C ILE A 332 -29.44 -12.89 16.54
N TYR A 333 -28.38 -13.32 17.23
CA TYR A 333 -28.22 -14.71 17.64
C TYR A 333 -29.41 -15.19 18.47
N ASP A 334 -29.75 -14.46 19.53
CA ASP A 334 -30.81 -14.81 20.47
C ASP A 334 -32.18 -14.89 19.77
N PHE A 335 -32.44 -14.01 18.80
CA PHE A 335 -33.63 -14.07 17.96
C PHE A 335 -33.72 -15.36 17.15
N TYR A 336 -32.67 -15.72 16.41
CA TYR A 336 -32.70 -16.93 15.58
C TYR A 336 -32.64 -18.21 16.40
N ALA A 337 -31.88 -18.24 17.50
CA ALA A 337 -31.85 -19.37 18.43
C ALA A 337 -33.24 -19.65 19.01
N LYS A 338 -33.98 -18.60 19.42
CA LYS A 338 -35.36 -18.72 19.87
C LYS A 338 -36.28 -19.26 18.77
N ARG A 339 -36.24 -18.65 17.59
CA ARG A 339 -37.06 -19.06 16.44
C ARG A 339 -36.80 -20.51 16.04
N PHE A 340 -35.53 -20.92 16.03
CA PHE A 340 -35.14 -22.31 15.79
C PHE A 340 -35.75 -23.28 16.80
N GLY A 341 -35.69 -22.93 18.10
CA GLY A 341 -36.29 -23.73 19.18
C GLY A 341 -37.81 -23.89 19.04
N GLU A 342 -38.51 -22.84 18.57
CA GLU A 342 -39.95 -22.87 18.31
C GLU A 342 -40.32 -23.81 17.15
N ILE A 343 -39.49 -23.86 16.10
CA ILE A 343 -39.71 -24.72 14.92
C ILE A 343 -39.37 -26.18 15.22
N GLY A 344 -38.28 -26.43 15.96
CA GLY A 344 -37.67 -27.76 16.09
C GLY A 344 -38.41 -28.77 16.98
N GLY A 345 -39.46 -28.37 17.71
CA GLY A 345 -40.44 -29.22 18.41
C GLY A 345 -39.93 -30.28 19.42
N ARG A 346 -38.61 -30.43 19.63
CA ARG A 346 -38.00 -31.56 20.35
C ARG A 346 -36.71 -31.19 21.12
N ASN A 347 -36.71 -30.11 21.90
CA ASN A 347 -35.55 -29.66 22.70
C ASN A 347 -34.24 -29.47 21.91
N ARG A 348 -34.31 -29.33 20.58
CA ARG A 348 -33.13 -29.16 19.73
C ARG A 348 -32.62 -27.73 19.89
N LYS A 349 -31.35 -27.62 20.24
CA LYS A 349 -30.66 -26.34 20.40
C LYS A 349 -29.87 -26.03 19.13
N ILE A 350 -29.72 -24.75 18.81
CA ILE A 350 -28.97 -24.36 17.62
C ILE A 350 -27.47 -24.67 17.78
N GLU A 351 -27.00 -24.69 19.03
CA GLU A 351 -25.67 -25.08 19.47
C GLU A 351 -25.35 -26.57 19.21
N ASP A 352 -26.37 -27.39 18.91
CA ASP A 352 -26.22 -28.80 18.53
C ASP A 352 -25.95 -28.97 17.02
N TYR A 353 -26.06 -27.89 16.24
CA TYR A 353 -25.85 -27.91 14.78
C TYR A 353 -24.48 -27.37 14.42
N ASP A 354 -23.78 -28.16 13.60
CA ASP A 354 -22.55 -27.72 12.96
C ASP A 354 -22.88 -27.00 11.65
N TYR A 355 -22.14 -25.94 11.31
CA TYR A 355 -22.14 -25.32 9.98
C TYR A 355 -20.73 -25.43 9.37
N GLY A 356 -20.69 -25.52 8.04
CA GLY A 356 -19.44 -25.48 7.28
C GLY A 356 -19.09 -24.05 6.88
N LEU A 357 -17.86 -23.62 7.16
CA LEU A 357 -17.26 -22.43 6.56
C LEU A 357 -16.50 -22.85 5.30
N GLY A 358 -17.06 -22.55 4.12
CA GLY A 358 -16.40 -22.75 2.83
C GLY A 358 -16.67 -24.09 2.09
N ASP A 359 -16.08 -24.21 0.89
CA ASP A 359 -16.28 -25.30 -0.09
C ASP A 359 -15.70 -26.66 0.33
N GLN A 360 -14.94 -26.70 1.43
CA GLN A 360 -14.35 -27.93 1.95
C GLN A 360 -14.88 -28.23 3.36
N ASN A 361 -15.79 -29.22 3.45
CA ASN A 361 -16.49 -29.72 4.64
C ASN A 361 -15.58 -30.29 5.78
N TYR A 362 -14.34 -29.82 5.95
CA TYR A 362 -13.38 -30.36 6.92
C TYR A 362 -13.41 -29.67 8.30
N PHE A 363 -13.91 -28.44 8.40
CA PHE A 363 -14.09 -27.75 9.68
C PHE A 363 -15.58 -27.53 9.94
N ARG A 364 -16.11 -28.31 10.89
CA ARG A 364 -17.46 -28.16 11.43
C ARG A 364 -17.38 -27.30 12.68
N GLU A 365 -17.88 -26.09 12.60
CA GLU A 365 -17.96 -25.19 13.75
C GLU A 365 -19.39 -25.15 14.28
N LYS A 366 -19.50 -24.90 15.59
CA LYS A 366 -20.78 -24.76 16.29
C LYS A 366 -21.10 -23.29 16.47
N PHE A 367 -22.39 -22.96 16.43
CA PHE A 367 -22.86 -21.62 16.74
C PHE A 367 -22.65 -21.30 18.23
N ASP A 368 -21.57 -20.60 18.55
CA ASP A 368 -21.26 -20.11 19.89
C ASP A 368 -21.66 -18.64 20.00
N ARG A 369 -22.62 -18.35 20.88
CA ARG A 369 -23.14 -17.00 21.14
C ARG A 369 -22.02 -16.01 21.48
N ASP A 370 -21.02 -16.44 22.25
CA ASP A 370 -19.98 -15.55 22.77
C ASP A 370 -18.84 -15.32 21.76
N LYS A 371 -18.79 -16.13 20.69
CA LYS A 371 -17.78 -16.05 19.61
C LYS A 371 -18.41 -15.80 18.25
N ILE A 372 -19.66 -15.35 18.22
CA ILE A 372 -20.41 -15.22 16.98
C ILE A 372 -19.79 -14.15 16.08
N THR A 373 -19.58 -14.49 14.80
CA THR A 373 -19.13 -13.57 13.74
C THR A 373 -20.28 -13.22 12.80
N ASP A 374 -20.11 -12.21 11.96
CA ASP A 374 -21.15 -11.80 11.00
C ASP A 374 -21.47 -12.92 10.00
N GLU A 375 -20.47 -13.66 9.54
CA GLU A 375 -20.67 -14.83 8.67
C GLU A 375 -21.48 -15.92 9.39
N MET A 376 -21.19 -16.18 10.66
CA MET A 376 -21.96 -17.13 11.46
C MET A 376 -23.42 -16.70 11.60
N LEU A 377 -23.70 -15.39 11.76
CA LEU A 377 -25.09 -14.89 11.82
C LEU A 377 -25.85 -15.12 10.50
N VAL A 378 -25.17 -14.97 9.36
CA VAL A 378 -25.77 -15.28 8.04
C VAL A 378 -26.07 -16.76 7.93
N LYS A 379 -25.11 -17.63 8.28
CA LYS A 379 -25.29 -19.09 8.27
C LYS A 379 -26.38 -19.54 9.22
N LEU A 380 -26.49 -18.89 10.38
CA LEU A 380 -27.55 -19.11 11.36
C LEU A 380 -28.93 -18.81 10.76
N ARG A 381 -29.10 -17.64 10.11
CA ARG A 381 -30.34 -17.28 9.41
C ARG A 381 -30.70 -18.29 8.31
N GLU A 382 -29.72 -18.71 7.50
CA GLU A 382 -29.90 -19.72 6.46
C GLU A 382 -30.40 -21.05 7.04
N GLN A 383 -29.80 -21.51 8.14
CA GLN A 383 -30.14 -22.76 8.82
C GLN A 383 -31.56 -22.73 9.39
N VAL A 384 -31.98 -21.61 10.01
CA VAL A 384 -33.35 -21.42 10.47
C VAL A 384 -34.32 -21.48 9.29
N GLY A 385 -34.06 -20.75 8.21
CA GLY A 385 -34.92 -20.75 7.02
C GLY A 385 -35.01 -22.11 6.31
N TYR A 386 -33.93 -22.89 6.29
CA TYR A 386 -33.96 -24.28 5.82
C TYR A 386 -34.89 -25.15 6.66
N THR A 387 -34.77 -25.05 7.99
CA THR A 387 -35.56 -25.84 8.94
C THR A 387 -37.05 -25.49 8.86
N GLU A 388 -37.38 -24.20 8.74
CA GLU A 388 -38.76 -23.75 8.51
C GLU A 388 -39.38 -24.35 7.24
N ARG A 389 -38.61 -24.40 6.15
CA ARG A 389 -39.08 -25.01 4.90
C ARG A 389 -39.30 -26.51 5.07
N LYS A 390 -38.39 -27.21 5.73
CA LYS A 390 -38.49 -28.66 5.94
C LYS A 390 -39.66 -29.06 6.83
N GLU A 391 -39.90 -28.34 7.92
CA GLU A 391 -41.07 -28.60 8.76
C GLU A 391 -42.38 -28.32 8.00
N LYS A 392 -42.45 -27.28 7.17
CA LYS A 392 -43.60 -27.02 6.28
C LYS A 392 -43.80 -28.11 5.22
N GLU A 393 -42.72 -28.68 4.68
CA GLU A 393 -42.79 -29.83 3.75
C GLU A 393 -43.25 -31.12 4.43
N TRP A 394 -43.01 -31.28 5.74
CA TRP A 394 -43.41 -32.46 6.50
C TRP A 394 -44.82 -32.38 7.10
N THR A 395 -45.36 -31.17 7.25
CA THR A 395 -46.71 -30.92 7.80
C THR A 395 -47.78 -30.73 6.73
N ASN A 396 -47.41 -30.57 5.46
CA ASN A 396 -48.30 -30.70 4.29
C ASN A 396 -48.20 -32.10 3.69
#